data_AF-B2I5W6-F1
#
_entry.id   AF-B2I5W6-F1
#
_cell.length_a   1.000
_cell.length_b   1.000
_cell.length_c   1.000
_cell.angle_alpha   90.00
_cell.angle_beta   90.00
_cell.angle_gamma   90.00
#
_symmetry.space_group_name_H-M   'P 1'
#
loop_
_entity.id
_entity.type
_entity.pdbx_description
1 polymer ?
#
loop_
_entity_poly.entity_id
_entity_poly.type
_entity_poly.pdbx_seq_one_letter_code
_entity_poly.pdbx_strand_id
1 'polypeptide(L)'
;MSAIVLAVALAAGQVKEPPAAVGMSESQAEQSAMLLAHCAGVWDWMGNIEKVAGKSSNVEQFHRKADEAETAAMWVLASQHYVATGNTASNRHWKSLTGPKREAGLAHLNALAEQGKEEASVAAIKGCQGMLQEQEKILHMMQKTKVKQ
;
A
#
# COMPACT_ATOMS: atom_id res chain seq x y z
N MET A 1 -31.99 19.54 48.91
CA MET A 1 -31.77 18.40 48.00
C MET A 1 -30.63 18.77 47.08
N SER A 2 -29.41 18.32 47.40
CA SER A 2 -28.20 18.55 46.60
C SER A 2 -28.03 17.44 45.57
N ALA A 3 -27.77 17.80 44.33
CA ALA A 3 -27.22 16.88 43.34
C ALA A 3 -26.10 17.61 42.59
N ILE A 4 -24.88 17.46 43.10
CA ILE A 4 -23.65 17.80 42.38
C ILE A 4 -23.38 16.64 41.44
N VAL A 5 -23.57 16.85 40.14
CA VAL A 5 -23.11 15.89 39.12
C VAL A 5 -21.71 16.31 38.71
N LEU A 6 -20.71 15.57 39.21
CA LEU A 6 -19.35 15.59 38.68
C LEU A 6 -19.39 15.09 37.23
N ALA A 7 -19.16 15.98 36.27
CA ALA A 7 -18.82 15.59 34.92
C ALA A 7 -17.34 15.17 34.91
N VAL A 8 -17.10 13.86 34.87
CA VAL A 8 -15.78 13.26 34.67
C VAL A 8 -15.28 13.69 33.29
N ALA A 9 -14.18 14.44 33.26
CA ALA A 9 -13.42 14.72 32.06
C ALA A 9 -12.84 13.41 31.52
N LEU A 10 -13.46 12.84 30.48
CA LEU A 10 -12.81 11.82 29.67
C LEU A 10 -11.81 12.52 28.75
N ALA A 11 -10.53 12.20 28.98
CA ALA A 11 -9.43 12.50 28.09
C ALA A 11 -9.72 11.94 26.70
N ALA A 12 -10.23 12.80 25.81
CA ALA A 12 -10.23 12.54 24.39
C ALA A 12 -8.79 12.61 23.89
N GLY A 13 -8.08 11.48 23.97
CA GLY A 13 -6.90 11.26 23.15
C GLY A 13 -7.28 11.54 21.69
N GLN A 14 -6.49 12.38 21.02
CA GLN A 14 -6.76 12.84 19.66
C GLN A 14 -7.16 11.67 18.76
N VAL A 15 -8.44 11.63 18.37
CA VAL A 15 -8.94 10.65 17.41
C VAL A 15 -8.31 11.02 16.08
N LYS A 16 -7.28 10.27 15.66
CA LYS A 16 -6.80 10.31 14.27
C LYS A 16 -7.98 9.92 13.41
N GLU A 17 -8.57 10.88 12.71
CA GLU A 17 -9.69 10.65 11.82
C GLU A 17 -9.35 9.52 10.82
N PRO A 18 -10.32 8.66 10.49
CA PRO A 18 -10.06 7.45 9.76
C PRO A 18 -9.62 7.67 8.30
N PRO A 19 -8.97 6.66 7.70
CA PRO A 19 -8.78 6.63 6.26
C PRO A 19 -10.11 6.82 5.52
N ALA A 20 -10.13 7.69 4.50
CA ALA A 20 -11.34 7.86 3.68
C ALA A 20 -11.70 6.53 2.98
N ALA A 21 -12.98 6.17 2.97
CA ALA A 21 -13.45 4.96 2.31
C ALA A 21 -13.07 4.97 0.82
N VAL A 22 -12.48 3.86 0.35
CA VAL A 22 -12.00 3.73 -1.04
C VAL A 22 -13.16 3.47 -2.03
N GLY A 23 -14.39 3.26 -1.53
CA GLY A 23 -15.58 3.01 -2.36
C GLY A 23 -15.57 1.63 -3.03
N MET A 24 -14.80 0.68 -2.49
CA MET A 24 -14.64 -0.69 -2.99
C MET A 24 -15.37 -1.67 -2.08
N SER A 25 -15.76 -2.84 -2.60
CA SER A 25 -16.13 -3.98 -1.73
C SER A 25 -14.90 -4.49 -0.97
N GLU A 26 -15.12 -5.25 0.10
CA GLU A 26 -14.03 -5.86 0.87
C GLU A 26 -13.11 -6.74 0.01
N SER A 27 -13.71 -7.60 -0.81
CA SER A 27 -12.97 -8.47 -1.73
C SER A 27 -12.19 -7.70 -2.79
N GLN A 28 -12.73 -6.60 -3.30
CA GLN A 28 -12.05 -5.72 -4.25
C GLN A 28 -10.88 -4.99 -3.58
N ALA A 29 -11.07 -4.50 -2.36
CA ALA A 29 -10.04 -3.82 -1.59
C ALA A 29 -8.87 -4.78 -1.29
N GLU A 30 -9.16 -6.00 -0.86
CA GLU A 30 -8.13 -7.02 -0.62
C GLU A 30 -7.38 -7.36 -1.90
N GLN A 31 -8.08 -7.67 -2.99
CA GLN A 31 -7.44 -7.99 -4.29
C GLN A 31 -6.57 -6.84 -4.80
N SER A 32 -7.08 -5.60 -4.74
CA SER A 32 -6.34 -4.41 -5.14
C SER A 32 -5.09 -4.21 -4.28
N ALA A 33 -5.21 -4.35 -2.97
CA ALA A 33 -4.07 -4.24 -2.06
C ALA A 33 -3.01 -5.33 -2.32
N MET A 34 -3.44 -6.57 -2.53
CA MET A 34 -2.50 -7.67 -2.84
C MET A 34 -1.79 -7.45 -4.17
N LEU A 35 -2.49 -6.91 -5.18
CA LEU A 35 -1.90 -6.58 -6.47
C LEU A 35 -0.92 -5.40 -6.36
N LEU A 36 -1.27 -4.33 -5.64
CA LEU A 36 -0.38 -3.20 -5.38
C LEU A 36 0.89 -3.66 -4.63
N ALA A 37 0.74 -4.51 -3.61
CA ALA A 37 1.86 -5.06 -2.87
C ALA A 37 2.74 -5.95 -3.76
N HIS A 38 2.15 -6.77 -4.63
CA HIS A 38 2.91 -7.52 -5.64
C HIS A 38 3.69 -6.59 -6.58
N CYS A 39 3.05 -5.51 -7.03
CA CYS A 39 3.71 -4.52 -7.90
C CYS A 39 4.85 -3.77 -7.22
N ALA A 40 4.83 -3.61 -5.90
CA ALA A 40 6.00 -3.12 -5.16
C ALA A 40 7.24 -4.00 -5.42
N GLY A 41 7.08 -5.32 -5.43
CA GLY A 41 8.15 -6.26 -5.75
C GLY A 41 8.63 -6.20 -7.19
N VAL A 42 7.71 -5.95 -8.13
CA VAL A 42 8.06 -5.74 -9.54
C VAL A 42 8.90 -4.47 -9.71
N TRP A 43 8.58 -3.40 -8.96
CA TRP A 43 9.39 -2.18 -8.94
C TRP A 43 10.75 -2.38 -8.28
N ASP A 44 10.85 -3.16 -7.21
CA ASP A 44 12.14 -3.56 -6.64
C ASP A 44 13.00 -4.29 -7.68
N TRP A 45 12.40 -5.19 -8.46
CA TRP A 45 13.09 -5.91 -9.53
C TRP A 45 13.62 -4.95 -10.61
N MET A 46 12.79 -4.00 -11.07
CA MET A 46 13.22 -2.95 -12.01
C MET A 46 14.36 -2.11 -11.43
N GLY A 47 14.30 -1.78 -10.14
CA GLY A 47 15.39 -1.10 -9.44
C GLY A 47 16.69 -1.89 -9.45
N ASN A 48 16.63 -3.22 -9.30
CA ASN A 48 17.80 -4.08 -9.39
C ASN A 48 18.41 -4.12 -10.80
N ILE A 49 17.58 -4.16 -11.84
CA ILE A 49 18.05 -4.09 -13.24
C ILE A 49 18.77 -2.76 -13.51
N GLU A 50 18.20 -1.64 -13.08
CA GLU A 50 18.83 -0.32 -13.24
C GLU A 50 20.12 -0.18 -12.43
N LYS A 51 20.20 -0.83 -11.26
CA LYS A 51 21.41 -0.90 -10.44
C LYS A 51 22.52 -1.63 -11.18
N VAL A 52 22.23 -2.78 -11.78
CA VAL A 52 23.18 -3.54 -12.62
C VAL A 52 23.63 -2.71 -13.82
N ALA A 53 22.73 -1.90 -14.39
CA ALA A 53 23.05 -0.98 -15.49
C ALA A 53 23.80 0.29 -15.05
N GLY A 54 24.10 0.48 -13.76
CA GLY A 54 24.82 1.64 -13.24
C GLY A 54 24.01 2.95 -13.20
N LYS A 55 22.68 2.88 -13.27
CA LYS A 55 21.79 4.05 -13.36
C LYS A 55 21.17 4.42 -12.01
N SER A 56 21.96 4.99 -11.11
CA SER A 56 21.56 5.28 -9.71
C SER A 56 20.27 6.09 -9.57
N SER A 57 20.04 7.10 -10.41
CA SER A 57 18.81 7.91 -10.39
C SER A 57 17.54 7.08 -10.60
N ASN A 58 17.63 6.06 -11.45
CA ASN A 58 16.50 5.19 -11.77
C ASN A 58 16.27 4.18 -10.66
N VAL A 59 17.33 3.71 -10.00
CA VAL A 59 17.21 2.84 -8.81
C VAL A 59 16.37 3.53 -7.74
N GLU A 60 16.68 4.78 -7.42
CA GLU A 60 15.93 5.54 -6.42
C GLU A 60 14.48 5.78 -6.85
N GLN A 61 14.24 6.05 -8.13
CA GLN A 61 12.90 6.22 -8.66
C GLN A 61 12.06 4.95 -8.48
N PHE A 62 12.63 3.78 -8.79
CA PHE A 62 11.94 2.50 -8.62
C PHE A 62 11.75 2.13 -7.14
N HIS A 63 12.70 2.43 -6.26
CA HIS A 63 12.52 2.24 -4.81
C HIS A 63 11.36 3.09 -4.27
N ARG A 64 11.30 4.37 -4.65
CA ARG A 64 10.16 5.24 -4.27
C ARG A 64 8.83 4.68 -4.78
N LYS A 65 8.80 4.24 -6.04
CA LYS A 65 7.61 3.65 -6.66
C LYS A 65 7.17 2.36 -5.94
N ALA A 66 8.13 1.53 -5.49
CA ALA A 66 7.86 0.33 -4.71
C ALA A 66 7.26 0.66 -3.33
N ASP A 67 7.87 1.61 -2.61
CA ASP A 67 7.40 2.02 -1.29
C ASP A 67 6.02 2.70 -1.35
N GLU A 68 5.76 3.48 -2.39
CA GLU A 68 4.46 4.06 -2.69
C GLU A 68 3.39 3.00 -2.97
N ALA A 69 3.71 1.98 -3.76
CA ALA A 69 2.78 0.88 -4.07
C ALA A 69 2.41 0.09 -2.80
N GLU A 70 3.39 -0.23 -1.96
CA GLU A 70 3.14 -0.93 -0.71
C GLU A 70 2.39 -0.05 0.30
N THR A 71 2.69 1.25 0.34
CA THR A 71 1.95 2.21 1.16
C THR A 71 0.49 2.30 0.74
N ALA A 72 0.23 2.34 -0.58
CA ALA A 72 -1.13 2.33 -1.11
C ALA A 72 -1.86 1.03 -0.74
N ALA A 73 -1.19 -0.14 -0.85
CA ALA A 73 -1.75 -1.42 -0.44
C ALA A 73 -2.14 -1.44 1.05
N MET A 74 -1.24 -1.01 1.94
CA MET A 74 -1.53 -0.93 3.37
C MET A 74 -2.68 0.04 3.66
N TRP A 75 -2.75 1.17 2.96
CA TRP A 75 -3.83 2.14 3.13
C TRP A 75 -5.19 1.58 2.72
N VAL A 76 -5.27 0.83 1.62
CA VAL A 76 -6.52 0.17 1.18
C VAL A 76 -7.01 -0.81 2.24
N LEU A 77 -6.13 -1.67 2.76
CA LEU A 77 -6.48 -2.63 3.81
C LEU A 77 -6.92 -1.93 5.11
N ALA A 78 -6.17 -0.91 5.53
CA ALA A 78 -6.49 -0.14 6.72
C ALA A 78 -7.83 0.59 6.61
N SER A 79 -8.10 1.20 5.45
CA SER A 79 -9.38 1.86 5.15
C SER A 79 -10.53 0.88 5.24
N GLN A 80 -10.39 -0.28 4.61
CA GLN A 80 -11.46 -1.28 4.58
C GLN A 80 -11.72 -1.86 5.96
N HIS A 81 -10.66 -2.16 6.73
CA HIS A 81 -10.79 -2.64 8.09
C HIS A 81 -11.52 -1.63 8.99
N TYR A 82 -11.20 -0.35 8.85
CA TYR A 82 -11.89 0.69 9.59
C TYR A 82 -13.37 0.77 9.22
N VAL A 83 -13.70 0.74 7.92
CA VAL A 83 -15.10 0.73 7.46
C VAL A 83 -15.89 -0.46 8.02
N ALA A 84 -15.26 -1.63 8.08
CA ALA A 84 -15.91 -2.85 8.57
C ALA A 84 -16.06 -2.91 10.10
N THR A 85 -15.08 -2.38 10.85
CA THR A 85 -14.97 -2.63 12.29
C THR A 85 -15.05 -1.40 13.18
N GLY A 86 -14.91 -0.20 12.61
CA GLY A 86 -14.73 1.06 13.35
C GLY A 86 -13.39 1.19 14.08
N ASN A 87 -12.49 0.21 13.95
CA ASN A 87 -11.21 0.17 14.65
C ASN A 87 -10.03 0.41 13.72
N THR A 88 -8.89 0.79 14.31
CA THR A 88 -7.62 0.92 13.60
C THR A 88 -6.68 -0.21 14.00
N ALA A 89 -5.82 -0.63 13.08
CA ALA A 89 -4.72 -1.55 13.36
C ALA A 89 -3.37 -0.88 13.04
N SER A 90 -2.33 -1.34 13.72
CA SER A 90 -0.97 -0.79 13.55
C SER A 90 -0.44 -1.01 12.13
N ASN A 91 0.43 -0.14 11.63
CA ASN A 91 1.12 -0.34 10.35
C ASN A 91 1.88 -1.67 10.28
N ARG A 92 2.39 -2.16 11.43
CA ARG A 92 3.06 -3.48 11.50
C ARG A 92 2.11 -4.62 11.10
N HIS A 93 0.84 -4.53 11.46
CA HIS A 93 -0.16 -5.51 11.05
C HIS A 93 -0.32 -5.54 9.53
N TRP A 94 -0.54 -4.38 8.90
CA TRP A 94 -0.70 -4.30 7.44
C TRP A 94 0.57 -4.69 6.69
N LYS A 95 1.74 -4.28 7.19
CA LYS A 95 3.05 -4.66 6.65
C LYS A 95 3.27 -6.17 6.69
N SER A 96 2.75 -6.88 7.69
CA SER A 96 2.83 -8.35 7.76
C SER A 96 2.03 -9.05 6.65
N LEU A 97 1.06 -8.37 6.05
CA LEU A 97 0.26 -8.88 4.94
C LEU A 97 0.85 -8.45 3.58
N THR A 98 1.32 -7.20 3.47
CA THR A 98 1.85 -6.66 2.20
C THR A 98 3.29 -7.07 1.93
N GLY A 99 4.13 -7.20 2.96
CA GLY A 99 5.55 -7.56 2.84
C GLY A 99 5.77 -8.87 2.07
N PRO A 100 5.12 -9.98 2.45
CA PRO A 100 5.23 -11.24 1.72
C PRO A 100 4.78 -11.15 0.25
N LYS A 101 3.82 -10.27 -0.08
CA LYS A 101 3.38 -10.06 -1.46
C LYS A 101 4.39 -9.25 -2.27
N ARG A 102 5.03 -8.26 -1.66
CA ARG A 102 6.17 -7.53 -2.25
C ARG A 102 7.31 -8.50 -2.56
N GLU A 103 7.70 -9.34 -1.60
CA GLU A 103 8.71 -10.37 -1.81
C GLU A 103 8.32 -11.35 -2.93
N ALA A 104 7.07 -11.80 -2.96
CA ALA A 104 6.57 -12.68 -4.01
C ALA A 104 6.62 -12.04 -5.41
N GLY A 105 6.37 -10.73 -5.53
CA GLY A 105 6.48 -10.00 -6.79
C GLY A 105 7.91 -9.96 -7.32
N LEU A 106 8.87 -9.67 -6.44
CA LEU A 106 10.29 -9.71 -6.79
C LEU A 106 10.73 -11.11 -7.19
N ALA A 107 10.36 -12.12 -6.39
CA ALA A 107 10.70 -13.52 -6.66
C ALA A 107 10.10 -14.03 -7.98
N HIS A 108 8.86 -13.63 -8.29
CA HIS A 108 8.21 -13.96 -9.55
C HIS A 108 8.99 -13.45 -10.76
N LEU A 109 9.41 -12.19 -10.74
CA LEU A 109 10.18 -11.61 -11.86
C LEU A 109 11.58 -12.22 -11.98
N ASN A 110 12.25 -12.54 -10.86
CA ASN A 110 13.49 -13.30 -10.89
C ASN A 110 13.29 -14.66 -11.55
N ALA A 111 12.25 -15.40 -11.17
CA ALA A 111 11.96 -16.71 -11.76
C ALA A 111 11.65 -16.65 -13.26
N LEU A 112 10.94 -15.61 -13.72
CA LEU A 112 10.70 -15.39 -15.15
C LEU A 112 12.00 -15.08 -15.90
N ALA A 113 12.86 -14.24 -15.32
CA ALA A 113 14.15 -13.89 -15.90
C ALA A 113 15.09 -15.10 -16.00
N GLU A 114 15.19 -15.92 -14.94
CA GLU A 114 15.99 -17.16 -14.93
C GLU A 114 15.52 -18.16 -15.99
N GLN A 115 14.21 -18.22 -16.24
CA GLN A 115 13.62 -19.09 -17.26
C GLN A 115 13.69 -18.50 -18.69
N GLY A 116 14.24 -17.30 -18.87
CA GLY A 116 14.27 -16.62 -20.17
C GLY A 116 12.89 -16.21 -20.70
N LYS A 117 11.89 -16.04 -19.82
CA LYS A 117 10.51 -15.72 -20.20
C LYS A 117 10.29 -14.21 -20.33
N GLU A 118 11.00 -13.59 -21.27
CA GLU A 118 11.00 -12.13 -21.45
C GLU A 118 9.59 -11.56 -21.69
N GLU A 119 8.78 -12.18 -22.55
CA GLU A 119 7.40 -11.73 -22.81
C GLU A 119 6.53 -11.73 -21.55
N ALA A 120 6.70 -12.74 -20.67
CA ALA A 120 5.98 -12.83 -19.41
C ALA A 120 6.45 -11.76 -18.42
N SER A 121 7.76 -11.47 -18.36
CA SER A 121 8.30 -10.37 -17.55
C SER A 121 7.73 -9.02 -18.01
N VAL A 122 7.71 -8.78 -19.32
CA VAL A 122 7.10 -7.57 -19.90
C VAL A 122 5.61 -7.49 -19.58
N ALA A 123 4.87 -8.60 -19.66
CA ALA A 123 3.46 -8.64 -19.31
C ALA A 123 3.22 -8.30 -17.83
N ALA A 124 4.03 -8.85 -16.91
CA ALA A 124 3.95 -8.54 -15.49
C ALA A 124 4.24 -7.05 -15.20
N ILE A 125 5.28 -6.50 -15.83
CA ILE A 125 5.62 -5.07 -15.72
C ILE A 125 4.47 -4.20 -16.25
N LYS A 126 3.90 -4.52 -17.42
CA LYS A 126 2.76 -3.80 -18.00
C LYS A 126 1.52 -3.86 -17.10
N GLY A 127 1.25 -5.01 -16.50
CA GLY A 127 0.18 -5.15 -15.51
C GLY A 127 0.34 -4.16 -14.35
N CYS A 128 1.56 -4.05 -13.81
CA CYS A 128 1.86 -3.10 -12.75
C CYS A 128 1.89 -1.64 -13.21
N GLN A 129 2.28 -1.37 -14.46
CA GLN A 129 2.15 -0.02 -15.05
C GLN A 129 0.67 0.40 -15.12
N GLY A 130 -0.24 -0.52 -15.44
CA GLY A 130 -1.69 -0.26 -15.44
C GLY A 130 -2.25 0.11 -14.07
N MET A 131 -1.56 -0.24 -12.98
CA MET A 131 -1.96 0.08 -11.61
C MET A 131 -1.47 1.45 -11.12
N LEU A 132 -0.59 2.14 -11.85
CA LEU A 132 0.03 3.39 -11.39
C LEU A 132 -1.00 4.50 -11.13
N GLN A 133 -2.01 4.63 -12.00
CA GLN A 133 -3.05 5.63 -11.81
C GLN A 133 -3.88 5.38 -10.54
N GLU A 134 -4.18 4.11 -10.23
CA GLU A 134 -4.91 3.76 -9.01
C GLU A 134 -4.03 3.96 -7.77
N GLN A 135 -2.75 3.58 -7.84
CA GLN A 135 -1.76 3.89 -6.80
C GLN A 135 -1.72 5.39 -6.49
N GLU A 136 -1.56 6.24 -7.51
CA GLU A 136 -1.52 7.70 -7.36
C GLU A 136 -2.81 8.25 -6.75
N LYS A 137 -3.97 7.75 -7.20
CA LYS A 137 -5.28 8.13 -6.65
C LYS A 137 -5.38 7.78 -5.16
N ILE A 138 -4.96 6.57 -4.77
CA ILE A 138 -4.95 6.13 -3.36
C ILE A 138 -4.03 7.01 -2.51
N LEU A 139 -2.84 7.33 -3.00
CA LEU A 139 -1.90 8.19 -2.29
C LEU A 139 -2.46 9.61 -2.12
N HIS A 140 -3.12 10.17 -3.14
CA HIS A 140 -3.81 11.45 -3.03
C HIS A 140 -4.96 11.42 -2.02
N MET A 141 -5.74 10.33 -1.97
CA MET A 141 -6.78 10.15 -0.95
C MET A 141 -6.18 10.13 0.46
N MET A 142 -5.09 9.39 0.66
CA MET A 142 -4.35 9.35 1.92
C MET A 142 -3.86 10.74 2.35
N GLN A 143 -3.28 11.51 1.43
CA GLN A 143 -2.82 12.88 1.71
C GLN A 143 -3.98 13.80 2.12
N LYS A 144 -5.11 13.73 1.40
CA LYS A 144 -6.30 14.53 1.73
C LYS A 144 -6.88 14.18 3.10
N THR A 145 -6.85 12.92 3.50
CA THR A 145 -7.25 12.52 4.87
C THR A 145 -6.30 13.10 5.92
N LYS A 146 -4.98 13.07 5.69
CA LYS A 146 -4.00 13.63 6.64
C LYS A 146 -4.10 15.15 6.80
N VAL A 147 -4.51 15.88 5.77
CA VAL A 147 -4.65 17.35 5.80
C VAL A 147 -5.92 17.82 6.53
N LYS A 148 -6.90 16.92 6.71
CA LYS A 148 -8.12 17.21 7.48
C LYS A 148 -8.00 16.90 8.98
N GLN A 149 -6.90 16.25 9.39
CA GLN A 149 -6.53 15.99 10.78
C GLN A 149 -5.82 17.21 11.40
#